data_AF-A0A2X2K192-F1
#
_entry.id   AF-A0A2X2K192-F1
#
_cell.length_a   1.000
_cell.length_b   1.000
_cell.length_c   1.000
_cell.angle_alpha   90.00
_cell.angle_beta   90.00
_cell.angle_gamma   90.00
#
_symmetry.space_group_name_H-M   'P 1'
#
loop_
_entity.id
_entity.type
_entity.pdbx_description
1 polymer ?
#
loop_
_entity_poly.entity_id
_entity_poly.type
_entity_poly.pdbx_seq_one_letter_code
_entity_poly.pdbx_strand_id
1 'polypeptide(L)' 'MEMKPKYDPREVEAGRYEEWVKNGYFKPSEDKSKEHIQLLSRHQM' A
#
# COMPACT_ATOMS: atom_id res chain seq x y z
N MET A 1 9.49 15.74 -14.04
CA MET A 1 9.98 14.48 -13.47
C MET A 1 10.79 13.80 -14.55
N GLU A 2 12.10 13.71 -14.40
CA GLU A 2 12.96 13.06 -15.38
C GLU A 2 13.06 11.57 -15.03
N MET A 3 12.65 10.69 -15.94
CA MET A 3 12.75 9.25 -15.70
C MET A 3 14.16 8.78 -15.98
N LYS A 4 14.79 8.15 -14.99
CA LYS A 4 16.08 7.50 -15.17
C LYS A 4 15.96 6.39 -16.22
N PRO A 5 17.00 6.18 -17.04
CA PRO A 5 16.99 5.13 -18.06
C PRO A 5 16.93 3.71 -17.48
N LYS A 6 17.23 3.56 -16.18
CA LYS A 6 17.10 2.29 -15.45
C LYS A 6 16.33 2.49 -14.15
N TYR A 7 15.43 1.55 -13.89
CA TYR A 7 14.66 1.47 -12.65
C TYR A 7 15.53 1.01 -11.47
N ASP A 8 15.48 1.75 -10.35
CA ASP A 8 15.98 1.31 -9.04
C ASP A 8 14.79 1.25 -8.06
N PRO A 9 14.34 0.05 -7.65
CA PRO A 9 13.21 -0.09 -6.73
C PRO A 9 13.47 0.57 -5.39
N ARG A 10 14.71 0.66 -4.92
CA ARG A 10 15.02 1.26 -3.61
C ARG A 10 14.75 2.75 -3.61
N GLU A 11 15.09 3.44 -4.69
CA GLU A 11 14.79 4.86 -4.84
C GLU A 11 13.28 5.11 -4.92
N VAL A 12 12.53 4.18 -5.52
CA VAL A 12 11.09 4.32 -5.65
C VAL A 12 10.38 3.97 -4.35
N GLU A 13 10.77 2.91 -3.67
CA GLU A 13 10.10 2.37 -2.48
C GLU A 13 10.51 3.08 -1.18
N ALA A 14 11.67 3.73 -1.14
CA ALA A 14 12.14 4.44 0.04
C ALA A 14 11.09 5.44 0.57
N GLY A 15 10.65 5.27 1.81
CA GLY A 15 9.69 6.15 2.47
C GLY A 15 8.22 5.91 2.10
N ARG A 16 7.92 5.12 1.04
CA ARG A 16 6.53 4.91 0.60
C ARG A 16 5.71 4.14 1.61
N TYR A 17 6.31 3.13 2.23
CA TYR A 17 5.60 2.33 3.24
C TYR A 17 5.21 3.22 4.42
N GLU A 18 6.15 4.01 4.93
CA GLU A 18 5.93 4.94 6.04
C GLU A 18 4.86 5.98 5.69
N GLU A 19 4.89 6.53 4.47
CA GLU A 19 3.85 7.43 3.97
C GLU A 19 2.47 6.75 3.97
N TRP A 20 2.37 5.53 3.47
CA TRP A 20 1.10 4.81 3.40
C TRP A 20 0.53 4.47 4.76
N VAL A 21 1.39 4.09 5.71
CA VAL A 21 1.02 3.87 7.11
C VAL A 21 0.53 5.17 7.74
N LYS A 22 1.26 6.28 7.56
CA LYS A 22 0.89 7.59 8.11
C LYS A 22 -0.46 8.08 7.57
N ASN A 23 -0.71 7.88 6.28
CA ASN A 23 -1.97 8.24 5.62
C ASN A 23 -3.11 7.24 5.90
N GLY A 24 -2.82 6.13 6.58
CA GLY A 24 -3.83 5.17 6.99
C GLY A 24 -4.44 4.36 5.85
N TYR A 25 -3.73 4.19 4.71
CA TYR A 25 -4.27 3.48 3.55
C TYR A 25 -4.61 2.01 3.82
N PHE A 26 -4.02 1.42 4.85
CA PHE A 26 -4.31 0.05 5.27
C PHE A 26 -5.45 -0.06 6.30
N LYS A 27 -5.96 1.06 6.81
CA LYS A 27 -7.07 1.05 7.75
C LYS A 27 -8.38 0.91 6.97
N PRO A 28 -9.29 0.03 7.39
CA PRO A 28 -10.60 -0.07 6.75
C PRO A 28 -11.35 1.26 6.90
N SER A 29 -12.02 1.68 5.84
CA SER A 29 -12.93 2.82 5.86
C SER A 29 -14.32 2.37 6.30
N GLU A 30 -15.02 3.18 7.08
CA GLU A 30 -16.44 2.97 7.44
C GLU A 30 -17.42 3.47 6.35
N ASP A 31 -16.89 3.91 5.20
CA ASP A 31 -17.67 4.37 4.05
C ASP A 31 -18.53 3.24 3.49
N LYS A 32 -19.81 3.27 3.85
CA LYS A 32 -20.83 2.28 3.46
C LYS A 32 -21.16 2.30 1.96
N SER A 33 -20.70 3.30 1.21
CA SER A 33 -20.86 3.32 -0.26
C SER A 33 -19.85 2.43 -0.98
N LYS A 34 -18.83 1.93 -0.27
CA LYS A 34 -17.79 1.07 -0.79
C LYS A 34 -18.03 -0.38 -0.39
N GLU A 35 -17.74 -1.28 -1.31
CA GLU A 35 -17.74 -2.71 -1.03
C GLU A 35 -16.65 -3.06 -0.01
N HIS A 36 -17.04 -3.71 1.08
CA HIS A 36 -16.13 -4.18 2.11
C HIS A 36 -15.51 -5.52 1.69
N ILE A 37 -14.20 -5.55 1.49
CA ILE A 37 -13.46 -6.76 1.10
C ILE A 37 -12.59 -7.21 2.28
N GLN A 38 -12.86 -8.40 2.81
CA GLN A 38 -12.05 -9.02 3.85
C GLN A 38 -11.08 -10.04 3.24
N LEU A 39 -9.79 -9.75 3.33
CA LEU A 39 -8.73 -10.68 2.93
C LEU A 39 -8.33 -11.53 4.13
N LEU A 40 -8.59 -12.83 4.05
CA LEU A 40 -8.11 -13.81 5.02
C LEU A 40 -6.84 -14.46 4.49
N SER A 41 -5.69 -14.17 5.11
CA SER A 41 -4.47 -14.92 4.83
C SER A 41 -4.68 -16.35 5.33
N ARG A 42 -4.80 -17.31 4.41
CA ARG A 42 -4.72 -18.74 4.76
C ARG A 42 -3.29 -19.08 5.15
N HIS A 43 -2.90 -18.78 6.37
CA HIS A 43 -1.79 -19.47 7.02
C HIS A 43 -2.38 -20.64 7.80
N GLN A 44 -2.31 -21.84 7.20
CA GLN A 44 -2.38 -23.09 7.94
C GLN A 44 -1.11 -23.89 7.67
N MET A 45 -0.40 -24.15 8.78
CA MET A 45 0.71 -25.06 9.04
C MET A 45 2.07 -24.75 8.41
#